data_AF-A0A2E7W5J3-F1
#
_entry.id   AF-A0A2E7W5J3-F1
#
_cell.length_a   1.000
_cell.length_b   1.000
_cell.length_c   1.000
_cell.angle_alpha   90.00
_cell.angle_beta   90.00
_cell.angle_gamma   90.00
#
_symmetry.space_group_name_H-M   'P 1'
#
loop_
_entity.id
_entity.type
_entity.pdbx_description
1 polymer ?
#
loop_
_entity_poly.entity_id
_entity_poly.type
_entity_poly.pdbx_seq_one_letter_code
_entity_poly.pdbx_strand_id
1 'polypeptide(L)'
;MSQSDYGTIDPATKSGTALASDLNSARDAWNSTHKGSSEPSYVRLGQLWIDDASDPNWELKMHTADGPSTNATLLTVNKSTLGVTFGTSGKFAVVEGTGNLASADSDADTITMHGDGNTGASALSPNSSHAGYYMGSPAVPDRARVRVDNATSTLKVETDIAAGNIKFNTGENSFAMGITNAGVVGIGVSTPNANSILHVQQASSGATADTSYDDFIYEGSGTIGMSILSNDAGTASLVLGTVTSPTGFRATYDETTGLGQVGTNKANADMKLNYGAGLNGIHLDGTDNFCGIFNATPEGVFHVGDSVATQYATMVSGGNYDLVVVNSSGNMYQYLEGSGGAYIDLFSNSGSVNQRGFRLGTTLSGGFQINAVNDAGVNTYQYMLFDPTNGKIKLPQFAGGGEQDIKVDNDGYLIVA
;
A
#
# COMPACT_ATOMS: atom_id res chain seq x y z
N MET A 1 -40.97 -34.96 -63.06
CA MET A 1 -40.69 -34.38 -64.39
C MET A 1 -40.33 -32.92 -64.21
N SER A 2 -39.43 -32.39 -65.04
CA SER A 2 -38.80 -31.07 -64.91
C SER A 2 -39.54 -29.99 -65.71
N GLN A 3 -39.84 -28.86 -65.07
CA GLN A 3 -40.19 -27.53 -65.60
C GLN A 3 -41.22 -27.34 -66.74
N SER A 4 -41.75 -28.40 -67.32
CA SER A 4 -43.01 -28.38 -68.02
C SER A 4 -43.66 -29.71 -67.71
N ASP A 5 -44.83 -29.67 -67.09
CA ASP A 5 -45.74 -30.78 -67.29
C ASP A 5 -46.08 -30.78 -68.78
N TYR A 6 -45.63 -31.82 -69.50
CA TYR A 6 -45.99 -32.01 -70.91
C TYR A 6 -47.50 -32.23 -71.09
N GLY A 7 -48.23 -32.40 -69.98
CA GLY A 7 -49.52 -33.05 -69.94
C GLY A 7 -49.38 -34.50 -70.35
N THR A 8 -50.50 -35.10 -70.75
CA THR A 8 -50.46 -36.35 -71.50
C THR A 8 -49.95 -36.05 -72.90
N ILE A 9 -48.75 -36.53 -73.25
CA ILE A 9 -48.24 -36.47 -74.63
C ILE A 9 -49.09 -37.43 -75.49
N ASP A 10 -50.11 -36.89 -76.14
CA ASP A 10 -50.93 -37.61 -77.12
C ASP A 10 -50.30 -37.51 -78.52
N PRO A 11 -49.78 -38.61 -79.10
CA PRO A 11 -49.17 -38.59 -80.43
C PRO A 11 -50.18 -38.35 -81.57
N ALA A 12 -51.49 -38.44 -81.34
CA ALA A 12 -52.50 -38.12 -82.35
C ALA A 12 -52.71 -36.61 -82.54
N THR A 13 -52.36 -35.80 -81.54
CA THR A 13 -52.59 -34.34 -81.53
C THR A 13 -51.32 -33.50 -81.37
N LYS A 14 -50.25 -34.03 -80.74
CA LYS A 14 -48.96 -33.34 -80.61
C LYS A 14 -48.11 -33.53 -81.87
N SER A 15 -47.94 -32.47 -82.67
CA SER A 15 -47.04 -32.51 -83.83
C SER A 15 -45.57 -32.65 -83.41
N GLY A 16 -44.73 -33.24 -84.27
CA GLY A 16 -43.30 -33.44 -83.98
C GLY A 16 -42.54 -32.14 -83.65
N THR A 17 -42.88 -31.03 -84.31
CA THR A 17 -42.32 -29.70 -84.00
C THR A 17 -42.76 -29.22 -82.62
N ALA A 18 -44.01 -29.44 -82.23
CA ALA A 18 -44.51 -29.05 -80.92
C ALA A 18 -43.90 -29.93 -79.80
N LEU A 19 -43.72 -31.23 -80.03
CA LEU A 19 -42.99 -32.11 -79.11
C LEU A 19 -41.51 -31.69 -78.98
N ALA A 20 -40.85 -31.34 -80.09
CA ALA A 20 -39.47 -30.84 -80.05
C ALA A 20 -39.37 -29.51 -79.28
N SER A 21 -40.37 -28.63 -79.40
CA SER A 21 -40.44 -27.39 -78.61
C SER A 21 -40.60 -27.69 -77.12
N ASP A 22 -41.52 -28.56 -76.74
CA ASP A 22 -41.71 -28.99 -75.34
C ASP A 22 -40.43 -29.60 -74.76
N LEU A 23 -39.76 -30.50 -75.48
CA LEU A 23 -38.53 -31.15 -75.05
C LEU A 23 -37.36 -30.17 -74.92
N ASN A 24 -37.26 -29.18 -75.81
CA ASN A 24 -36.27 -28.11 -75.69
C ASN A 24 -36.60 -27.23 -74.46
N SER A 25 -37.86 -26.83 -74.28
CA SER A 25 -38.30 -26.05 -73.11
C SER A 25 -37.99 -26.78 -71.80
N ALA A 26 -38.31 -28.08 -71.70
CA ALA A 26 -38.04 -28.92 -70.53
C ALA A 26 -36.54 -29.18 -70.29
N ARG A 27 -35.72 -29.16 -71.35
CA ARG A 27 -34.26 -29.25 -71.27
C ARG A 27 -33.63 -27.94 -70.80
N ASP A 28 -33.95 -26.82 -71.44
CA ASP A 28 -33.34 -25.51 -71.16
C ASP A 28 -33.70 -25.04 -69.74
N ALA A 29 -34.91 -25.38 -69.33
CA ALA A 29 -35.37 -25.47 -67.98
C ALA A 29 -34.47 -26.25 -67.00
N TRP A 30 -34.33 -27.57 -67.20
CA TRP A 30 -33.49 -28.44 -66.37
C TRP A 30 -32.10 -27.84 -66.25
N ASN A 31 -31.56 -27.36 -67.38
CA ASN A 31 -30.24 -26.75 -67.50
C ASN A 31 -30.11 -25.36 -66.86
N SER A 32 -31.19 -24.74 -66.40
CA SER A 32 -31.21 -23.42 -65.77
C SER A 32 -31.73 -23.43 -64.32
N THR A 33 -31.97 -24.60 -63.72
CA THR A 33 -32.44 -24.74 -62.32
C THR A 33 -33.72 -23.95 -62.05
N HIS A 34 -34.69 -24.06 -62.96
CA HIS A 34 -35.99 -23.38 -62.81
C HIS A 34 -35.89 -21.85 -62.73
N LYS A 35 -34.85 -21.29 -63.35
CA LYS A 35 -34.62 -19.85 -63.36
C LYS A 35 -35.67 -19.09 -64.19
N GLY A 36 -36.19 -18.01 -63.64
CA GLY A 36 -37.03 -17.05 -64.34
C GLY A 36 -37.57 -15.95 -63.42
N SER A 37 -38.24 -14.96 -64.01
CA SER A 37 -38.78 -13.78 -63.30
C SER A 37 -40.15 -13.99 -62.66
N SER A 38 -40.60 -15.25 -62.55
CA SER A 38 -41.89 -15.63 -61.99
C SER A 38 -41.87 -17.08 -61.51
N GLU A 39 -42.65 -17.37 -60.47
CA GLU A 39 -42.75 -18.73 -59.91
C GLU A 39 -43.13 -19.77 -61.00
N PRO A 40 -42.40 -20.90 -61.07
CA PRO A 40 -42.71 -22.00 -61.98
C PRO A 40 -44.14 -22.53 -61.79
N SER A 41 -44.99 -22.55 -62.83
CA SER A 41 -46.43 -22.86 -62.69
C SER A 41 -46.79 -24.30 -62.29
N TYR A 42 -45.83 -25.22 -62.38
CA TYR A 42 -45.88 -26.63 -61.97
C TYR A 42 -45.05 -26.88 -60.70
N VAL A 43 -44.62 -25.82 -60.01
CA VAL A 43 -43.89 -25.92 -58.74
C VAL A 43 -44.64 -26.84 -57.77
N ARG A 44 -43.89 -27.65 -57.03
CA ARG A 44 -44.40 -28.53 -55.98
C ARG A 44 -43.75 -28.17 -54.65
N LEU A 45 -44.40 -28.53 -53.55
CA LEU A 45 -43.84 -28.40 -52.20
C LEU A 45 -42.40 -28.93 -52.15
N GLY A 46 -41.47 -28.11 -51.67
CA GLY A 46 -40.04 -28.39 -51.58
C GLY A 46 -39.22 -28.13 -52.85
N GLN A 47 -39.83 -27.74 -53.98
CA GLN A 47 -39.08 -27.45 -55.20
C GLN A 47 -38.28 -26.15 -55.05
N LEU A 48 -37.00 -26.22 -55.43
CA LEU A 48 -36.11 -25.06 -55.55
C LEU A 48 -36.24 -24.39 -56.91
N TRP A 49 -36.10 -23.07 -56.96
CA TRP A 49 -35.99 -22.30 -58.19
C TRP A 49 -35.20 -21.01 -58.00
N ILE A 50 -34.68 -20.44 -59.09
CA ILE A 50 -33.95 -19.17 -59.08
C ILE A 50 -34.89 -18.07 -59.57
N ASP A 51 -35.26 -17.16 -58.69
CA ASP A 51 -35.95 -15.94 -59.09
C ASP A 51 -34.92 -14.92 -59.60
N ASP A 52 -35.05 -14.55 -60.87
CA ASP A 52 -34.23 -13.51 -61.51
C ASP A 52 -35.01 -12.24 -61.89
N ALA A 53 -36.20 -12.05 -61.33
CA ALA A 53 -37.00 -10.83 -61.53
C ALA A 53 -36.29 -9.55 -61.06
N SER A 54 -35.30 -9.67 -60.18
CA SER A 54 -34.69 -8.56 -59.42
C SER A 54 -33.20 -8.36 -59.73
N ASP A 55 -32.85 -7.99 -60.96
CA ASP A 55 -31.46 -7.73 -61.38
C ASP A 55 -30.75 -6.68 -60.48
N PRO A 56 -29.47 -6.88 -60.03
CA PRO A 56 -28.52 -7.95 -60.35
C PRO A 56 -28.64 -9.21 -59.47
N ASN A 57 -29.67 -9.31 -58.64
CA ASN A 57 -29.81 -10.35 -57.64
C ASN A 57 -30.53 -11.59 -58.20
N TRP A 58 -30.04 -12.77 -57.82
CA TRP A 58 -30.69 -14.06 -58.03
C TRP A 58 -31.07 -14.64 -56.68
N GLU A 59 -32.37 -14.81 -56.43
CA GLU A 59 -32.87 -15.37 -55.17
C GLU A 59 -33.13 -16.87 -55.35
N LEU A 60 -32.44 -17.71 -54.59
CA LEU A 60 -32.77 -19.13 -54.51
C LEU A 60 -33.97 -19.29 -53.58
N LYS A 61 -35.11 -19.68 -54.14
CA LYS A 61 -36.37 -19.88 -53.43
C LYS A 61 -36.71 -21.35 -53.31
N MET A 62 -37.31 -21.72 -52.19
CA MET A 62 -37.96 -23.02 -51.98
C MET A 62 -39.46 -22.80 -51.83
N HIS A 63 -40.26 -23.59 -52.55
CA HIS A 63 -41.71 -23.59 -52.37
C HIS A 63 -42.09 -24.33 -51.07
N THR A 64 -42.93 -23.72 -50.22
CA THR A 64 -43.10 -24.13 -48.81
C THR A 64 -44.49 -24.64 -48.41
N ALA A 65 -45.51 -24.54 -49.26
CA ALA A 65 -46.81 -25.19 -49.07
C ALA A 65 -47.41 -25.66 -50.40
N ASP A 66 -48.44 -26.51 -50.36
CA ASP A 66 -49.19 -26.89 -51.56
C ASP A 66 -50.15 -25.76 -51.97
N GLY A 67 -49.66 -24.82 -52.77
CA GLY A 67 -50.46 -23.72 -53.33
C GLY A 67 -49.62 -22.55 -53.84
N PRO A 68 -50.12 -21.77 -54.82
CA PRO A 68 -49.37 -20.68 -55.44
C PRO A 68 -48.91 -19.64 -54.40
N SER A 69 -47.73 -19.05 -54.65
CA SER A 69 -47.18 -17.91 -53.89
C SER A 69 -46.64 -18.23 -52.48
N THR A 70 -46.24 -19.46 -52.19
CA THR A 70 -45.58 -19.81 -50.91
C THR A 70 -44.11 -20.14 -51.10
N ASN A 71 -43.24 -19.12 -51.09
CA ASN A 71 -41.79 -19.29 -51.23
C ASN A 71 -41.03 -18.77 -50.01
N ALA A 72 -40.06 -19.55 -49.54
CA ALA A 72 -39.00 -19.08 -48.66
C ALA A 72 -37.74 -18.79 -49.47
N THR A 73 -37.26 -17.55 -49.46
CA THR A 73 -35.92 -17.21 -49.98
C THR A 73 -34.88 -17.81 -49.05
N LEU A 74 -34.05 -18.71 -49.57
CA LEU A 74 -32.98 -19.37 -48.83
C LEU A 74 -31.69 -18.54 -48.86
N LEU A 75 -31.38 -17.97 -50.02
CA LEU A 75 -30.29 -17.02 -50.21
C LEU A 75 -30.55 -16.09 -51.40
N THR A 76 -29.85 -14.96 -51.42
CA THR A 76 -29.82 -13.98 -52.50
C THR A 76 -28.37 -13.80 -52.93
N VAL A 77 -28.06 -14.01 -54.22
CA VAL A 77 -26.73 -13.77 -54.81
C VAL A 77 -26.79 -12.51 -55.67
N ASN A 78 -26.03 -11.48 -55.33
CA ASN A 78 -25.78 -10.37 -56.25
C ASN A 78 -24.76 -10.81 -57.30
N LYS A 79 -25.18 -10.99 -58.55
CA LYS A 79 -24.31 -11.54 -59.61
C LYS A 79 -23.19 -10.59 -60.07
N SER A 80 -23.25 -9.30 -59.74
CA SER A 80 -22.22 -8.32 -60.12
C SER A 80 -21.12 -8.15 -59.08
N THR A 81 -21.40 -8.46 -57.80
CA THR A 81 -20.42 -8.42 -56.70
C THR A 81 -20.08 -9.80 -56.13
N LEU A 82 -20.84 -10.84 -56.49
CA LEU A 82 -20.90 -12.16 -55.85
C LEU A 82 -21.25 -12.13 -54.35
N GLY A 83 -21.81 -11.03 -53.85
CA GLY A 83 -22.28 -10.92 -52.47
C GLY A 83 -23.48 -11.84 -52.22
N VAL A 84 -23.43 -12.63 -51.14
CA VAL A 84 -24.47 -13.59 -50.76
C VAL A 84 -25.12 -13.19 -49.44
N THR A 85 -26.45 -13.12 -49.42
CA THR A 85 -27.26 -12.87 -48.22
C THR A 85 -28.15 -14.09 -47.96
N PHE A 86 -28.14 -14.63 -46.74
CA PHE A 86 -29.02 -15.75 -46.36
C PHE A 86 -30.43 -15.27 -45.95
N GLY A 87 -31.42 -16.15 -46.09
CA GLY A 87 -32.81 -15.88 -45.71
C GLY A 87 -33.02 -15.50 -44.24
N THR A 88 -34.12 -14.79 -43.95
CA THR A 88 -34.37 -14.04 -42.71
C THR A 88 -34.71 -14.91 -41.47
N SER A 89 -33.95 -15.97 -41.19
CA SER A 89 -34.20 -16.88 -40.06
C SER A 89 -32.95 -17.46 -39.37
N GLY A 90 -31.74 -17.12 -39.81
CA GLY A 90 -30.51 -17.46 -39.09
C GLY A 90 -30.24 -16.52 -37.91
N LYS A 91 -30.06 -17.06 -36.69
CA LYS A 91 -29.63 -16.30 -35.50
C LYS A 91 -28.12 -15.99 -35.45
N PHE A 92 -27.38 -16.33 -36.51
CA PHE A 92 -25.94 -16.21 -36.60
C PHE A 92 -25.55 -15.83 -38.03
N ALA A 93 -24.70 -14.83 -38.19
CA ALA A 93 -24.19 -14.39 -39.48
C ALA A 93 -22.68 -14.13 -39.38
N VAL A 94 -21.90 -15.03 -39.99
CA VAL A 94 -20.45 -14.89 -40.15
C VAL A 94 -20.17 -14.76 -41.64
N VAL A 95 -19.40 -13.75 -42.02
CA VAL A 95 -18.98 -13.50 -43.40
C VAL A 95 -17.48 -13.79 -43.46
N GLU A 96 -17.07 -14.73 -44.31
CA GLU A 96 -15.67 -15.11 -44.48
C GLU A 96 -14.91 -14.09 -45.35
N GLY A 97 -13.79 -13.59 -44.84
CA GLY A 97 -12.59 -13.34 -45.67
C GLY A 97 -11.69 -14.58 -45.65
N THR A 98 -10.98 -14.86 -46.74
CA THR A 98 -10.37 -16.16 -47.01
C THR A 98 -8.91 -16.29 -46.54
N GLY A 99 -8.69 -16.53 -45.23
CA GLY A 99 -7.33 -16.63 -44.70
C GLY A 99 -7.13 -17.10 -43.26
N ASN A 100 -7.76 -18.22 -42.83
CA ASN A 100 -7.41 -19.04 -41.63
C ASN A 100 -7.42 -18.32 -40.24
N LEU A 101 -8.17 -18.73 -39.22
CA LEU A 101 -8.96 -19.94 -38.93
C LEU A 101 -10.18 -19.56 -38.08
N ALA A 102 -11.28 -20.31 -38.20
CA ALA A 102 -12.42 -20.19 -37.28
C ALA A 102 -12.38 -21.27 -36.19
N SER A 103 -12.52 -20.87 -34.92
CA SER A 103 -13.30 -21.62 -33.92
C SER A 103 -13.47 -20.81 -32.63
N ALA A 104 -14.67 -20.25 -32.41
CA ALA A 104 -15.12 -19.81 -31.09
C ALA A 104 -16.66 -19.88 -31.00
N ASP A 105 -17.16 -21.10 -30.93
CA ASP A 105 -18.45 -21.39 -30.29
C ASP A 105 -18.43 -22.80 -29.70
N SER A 106 -18.92 -22.92 -28.47
CA SER A 106 -19.49 -24.15 -27.92
C SER A 106 -20.45 -23.77 -26.77
N ASP A 107 -21.40 -22.88 -27.08
CA ASP A 107 -22.53 -22.34 -26.30
C ASP A 107 -22.32 -21.16 -25.34
N ALA A 108 -21.51 -20.18 -25.76
CA ALA A 108 -21.69 -18.78 -25.35
C ALA A 108 -22.32 -17.97 -26.51
N ASP A 109 -23.64 -18.13 -26.71
CA ASP A 109 -24.27 -18.04 -28.04
C ASP A 109 -24.56 -16.63 -28.60
N THR A 110 -24.19 -16.30 -29.84
CA THR A 110 -22.91 -16.62 -30.52
C THR A 110 -22.53 -15.41 -31.38
N ILE A 111 -21.30 -14.88 -31.27
CA ILE A 111 -20.81 -13.83 -32.18
C ILE A 111 -19.37 -14.13 -32.62
N THR A 112 -19.17 -14.30 -33.93
CA THR A 112 -17.86 -14.60 -34.55
C THR A 112 -17.67 -13.69 -35.77
N MET A 113 -16.45 -13.19 -35.98
CA MET A 113 -16.11 -12.32 -37.13
C MET A 113 -14.67 -12.62 -37.57
N HIS A 114 -14.43 -12.99 -38.84
CA HIS A 114 -13.06 -13.16 -39.38
C HIS A 114 -12.96 -12.89 -40.88
N GLY A 115 -11.88 -12.19 -41.27
CA GLY A 115 -11.52 -11.93 -42.65
C GLY A 115 -10.23 -11.11 -42.76
N ASP A 116 -9.10 -11.78 -42.53
CA ASP A 116 -7.76 -11.44 -43.01
C ASP A 116 -7.17 -10.07 -42.57
N GLY A 117 -6.92 -9.91 -41.27
CA GLY A 117 -6.16 -8.78 -40.74
C GLY A 117 -6.60 -8.36 -39.34
N ASN A 118 -6.63 -7.05 -39.09
CA ASN A 118 -7.17 -6.48 -37.86
C ASN A 118 -8.68 -6.76 -37.76
N THR A 119 -9.04 -7.80 -37.01
CA THR A 119 -10.44 -8.14 -36.70
C THR A 119 -10.90 -7.31 -35.50
N GLY A 120 -12.08 -6.70 -35.58
CA GLY A 120 -12.66 -5.96 -34.46
C GLY A 120 -14.15 -5.74 -34.62
N ALA A 121 -14.86 -5.65 -33.50
CA ALA A 121 -16.24 -5.20 -33.44
C ALA A 121 -16.27 -3.75 -32.93
N SER A 122 -17.14 -2.91 -33.50
CA SER A 122 -17.34 -1.54 -33.06
C SER A 122 -18.79 -1.31 -32.61
N ALA A 123 -18.95 -0.90 -31.36
CA ALA A 123 -20.19 -0.27 -30.89
C ALA A 123 -20.01 1.25 -31.03
N LEU A 124 -20.89 1.92 -31.80
CA LEU A 124 -20.86 3.36 -32.02
C LEU A 124 -22.20 3.97 -31.57
N SER A 125 -22.15 5.18 -31.00
CA SER A 125 -23.34 5.93 -30.59
C SER A 125 -23.15 7.43 -30.87
N PRO A 126 -24.24 8.23 -30.93
CA PRO A 126 -24.14 9.68 -31.08
C PRO A 126 -23.37 10.37 -29.94
N ASN A 127 -22.90 11.59 -30.20
CA ASN A 127 -21.91 12.30 -29.37
C ASN A 127 -22.32 12.60 -27.91
N SER A 128 -23.59 12.40 -27.54
CA SER A 128 -24.12 12.54 -26.17
C SER A 128 -24.67 11.23 -25.57
N SER A 129 -24.47 10.11 -26.26
CA SER A 129 -24.95 8.78 -25.88
C SER A 129 -23.82 7.86 -25.41
N HIS A 130 -24.18 6.64 -25.03
CA HIS A 130 -23.23 5.60 -24.63
C HIS A 130 -23.19 4.50 -25.69
N ALA A 131 -22.01 3.97 -25.94
CA ALA A 131 -21.81 2.76 -26.75
C ALA A 131 -21.19 1.68 -25.88
N GLY A 132 -21.65 0.44 -26.00
CA GLY A 132 -21.15 -0.64 -25.17
C GLY A 132 -21.70 -2.03 -25.52
N TYR A 133 -21.09 -3.02 -24.87
CA TYR A 133 -21.47 -4.42 -24.93
C TYR A 133 -22.20 -4.78 -23.64
N TYR A 134 -23.39 -5.38 -23.78
CA TYR A 134 -24.30 -5.71 -22.69
C TYR A 134 -24.38 -7.24 -22.56
N MET A 135 -24.33 -7.72 -21.32
CA MET A 135 -24.32 -9.14 -20.97
C MET A 135 -25.40 -9.39 -19.91
N GLY A 136 -26.32 -10.31 -20.19
CA GLY A 136 -27.44 -10.57 -19.29
C GLY A 136 -28.28 -11.78 -19.69
N SER A 137 -29.50 -11.82 -19.17
CA SER A 137 -30.47 -12.88 -19.43
C SER A 137 -31.87 -12.28 -19.69
N PRO A 138 -32.84 -13.03 -20.21
CA PRO A 138 -34.20 -12.51 -20.45
C PRO A 138 -34.88 -11.90 -19.23
N ALA A 139 -34.49 -12.31 -18.01
CA ALA A 139 -35.00 -11.77 -16.76
C ALA A 139 -34.23 -10.52 -16.26
N VAL A 140 -32.97 -10.35 -16.68
CA VAL A 140 -32.09 -9.22 -16.30
C VAL A 140 -31.14 -8.94 -17.49
N PRO A 141 -31.57 -8.15 -18.50
CA PRO A 141 -30.82 -7.99 -19.75
C PRO A 141 -29.48 -7.24 -19.58
N ASP A 142 -29.38 -6.35 -18.59
CA ASP A 142 -28.23 -5.45 -18.40
C ASP A 142 -27.29 -5.85 -17.26
N ARG A 143 -27.22 -7.15 -16.91
CA ARG A 143 -26.53 -7.65 -15.71
C ARG A 143 -25.06 -7.21 -15.59
N ALA A 144 -24.33 -7.15 -16.70
CA ALA A 144 -22.98 -6.59 -16.77
C ALA A 144 -22.80 -5.86 -18.10
N ARG A 145 -21.97 -4.81 -18.10
CA ARG A 145 -21.69 -4.02 -19.32
C ARG A 145 -20.28 -3.44 -19.36
N VAL A 146 -19.75 -3.32 -20.57
CA VAL A 146 -18.54 -2.55 -20.89
C VAL A 146 -18.97 -1.43 -21.83
N ARG A 147 -18.89 -0.17 -21.40
CA ARG A 147 -19.35 0.99 -22.19
C ARG A 147 -18.45 2.21 -22.08
N VAL A 148 -18.45 3.04 -23.10
CA VAL A 148 -17.87 4.39 -23.08
C VAL A 148 -18.99 5.40 -22.82
N ASP A 149 -18.74 6.30 -21.86
CA ASP A 149 -19.64 7.37 -21.45
C ASP A 149 -19.12 8.71 -21.99
N ASN A 150 -19.51 9.06 -23.22
CA ASN A 150 -19.02 10.22 -23.96
C ASN A 150 -19.23 11.57 -23.23
N ALA A 151 -20.27 11.68 -22.41
CA ALA A 151 -20.55 12.90 -21.63
C ALA A 151 -19.52 13.15 -20.52
N THR A 152 -18.81 12.11 -20.09
CA THR A 152 -17.80 12.16 -19.02
C THR A 152 -16.40 11.75 -19.48
N SER A 153 -16.25 11.33 -20.74
CA SER A 153 -15.02 10.74 -21.30
C SER A 153 -14.49 9.54 -20.50
N THR A 154 -15.38 8.71 -19.95
CA THR A 154 -15.00 7.54 -19.12
C THR A 154 -15.32 6.20 -19.77
N LEU A 155 -14.40 5.24 -19.67
CA LEU A 155 -14.70 3.82 -19.87
C LEU A 155 -15.26 3.25 -18.56
N LYS A 156 -16.35 2.50 -18.64
CA LYS A 156 -17.01 1.84 -17.50
C LYS A 156 -17.10 0.34 -17.74
N VAL A 157 -16.60 -0.42 -16.77
CA VAL A 157 -16.81 -1.87 -16.62
C VAL A 157 -17.62 -2.03 -15.35
N GLU A 158 -18.85 -2.51 -15.45
CA GLU A 158 -19.80 -2.45 -14.32
C GLU A 158 -20.81 -3.60 -14.33
N THR A 159 -21.42 -3.84 -13.17
CA THR A 159 -22.48 -4.85 -12.94
C THR A 159 -23.72 -4.16 -12.39
N ASP A 160 -24.89 -4.42 -12.97
CA ASP A 160 -26.16 -3.77 -12.62
C ASP A 160 -26.95 -4.54 -11.53
N ILE A 161 -26.23 -5.23 -10.64
CA ILE A 161 -26.80 -6.02 -9.54
C ILE A 161 -26.18 -5.60 -8.20
N ALA A 162 -27.00 -5.47 -7.16
CA ALA A 162 -26.59 -4.99 -5.83
C ALA A 162 -25.57 -5.89 -5.09
N ALA A 163 -25.31 -7.10 -5.60
CA ALA A 163 -24.29 -8.04 -5.12
C ALA A 163 -23.20 -8.32 -6.18
N GLY A 164 -23.11 -7.49 -7.22
CA GLY A 164 -22.15 -7.63 -8.31
C GLY A 164 -20.74 -7.24 -7.89
N ASN A 165 -19.76 -7.95 -8.42
CA ASN A 165 -18.35 -7.70 -8.18
C ASN A 165 -17.63 -7.62 -9.54
N ILE A 166 -16.69 -6.71 -9.68
CA ILE A 166 -15.78 -6.66 -10.84
C ILE A 166 -14.55 -7.47 -10.46
N LYS A 167 -14.18 -8.48 -11.25
CA LYS A 167 -13.01 -9.34 -10.98
C LYS A 167 -12.12 -9.44 -12.20
N PHE A 168 -10.82 -9.39 -11.95
CA PHE A 168 -9.77 -9.62 -12.93
C PHE A 168 -9.04 -10.89 -12.48
N ASN A 169 -9.17 -11.93 -13.30
CA ASN A 169 -8.54 -13.22 -13.07
C ASN A 169 -7.33 -13.40 -14.00
N THR A 170 -6.35 -14.18 -13.55
CA THR A 170 -5.23 -14.67 -14.36
C THR A 170 -5.50 -16.12 -14.80
N GLY A 171 -4.45 -16.87 -15.18
CA GLY A 171 -4.56 -18.24 -15.68
C GLY A 171 -5.43 -19.14 -14.78
N GLU A 172 -6.16 -20.06 -15.43
CA GLU A 172 -7.05 -21.02 -14.77
C GLU A 172 -8.15 -20.41 -13.89
N ASN A 173 -8.54 -19.15 -14.16
CA ASN A 173 -9.49 -18.35 -13.38
C ASN A 173 -9.02 -17.98 -11.96
N SER A 174 -7.71 -18.00 -11.69
CA SER A 174 -7.16 -17.53 -10.42
C SER A 174 -7.43 -16.03 -10.21
N PHE A 175 -7.89 -15.64 -9.02
CA PHE A 175 -8.20 -14.24 -8.70
C PHE A 175 -6.92 -13.40 -8.54
N ALA A 176 -6.83 -12.26 -9.24
CA ALA A 176 -5.70 -11.33 -9.10
C ALA A 176 -6.11 -10.00 -8.44
N MET A 177 -7.14 -9.33 -8.96
CA MET A 177 -7.72 -8.15 -8.30
C MET A 177 -9.22 -8.05 -8.55
N GLY A 178 -9.92 -7.25 -7.73
CA GLY A 178 -11.35 -6.99 -7.96
C GLY A 178 -11.96 -6.01 -6.97
N ILE A 179 -13.14 -5.52 -7.32
CA ILE A 179 -13.95 -4.57 -6.55
C ILE A 179 -15.22 -5.30 -6.10
N THR A 180 -15.51 -5.30 -4.80
CA THR A 180 -16.74 -5.89 -4.27
C THR A 180 -17.93 -4.95 -4.39
N ASN A 181 -19.14 -5.48 -4.22
CA ASN A 181 -20.37 -4.67 -4.12
C ASN A 181 -20.36 -3.65 -2.96
N ALA A 182 -19.50 -3.85 -1.95
CA ALA A 182 -19.27 -2.90 -0.86
C ALA A 182 -18.23 -1.82 -1.20
N GLY A 183 -17.73 -1.75 -2.45
CA GLY A 183 -16.69 -0.83 -2.88
C GLY A 183 -15.28 -1.19 -2.41
N VAL A 184 -15.09 -2.39 -1.84
CA VAL A 184 -13.77 -2.82 -1.34
C VAL A 184 -12.94 -3.39 -2.49
N VAL A 185 -11.75 -2.83 -2.71
CA VAL A 185 -10.78 -3.38 -3.68
C VAL A 185 -9.89 -4.42 -3.00
N GLY A 186 -9.86 -5.63 -3.55
CA GLY A 186 -8.89 -6.67 -3.20
C GLY A 186 -7.80 -6.78 -4.25
N ILE A 187 -6.55 -6.94 -3.81
CA ILE A 187 -5.40 -7.34 -4.62
C ILE A 187 -4.81 -8.59 -3.96
N GLY A 188 -4.70 -9.70 -4.69
CA GLY A 188 -4.22 -10.99 -4.17
C GLY A 188 -5.13 -11.70 -3.15
N VAL A 189 -6.22 -11.08 -2.68
CA VAL A 189 -7.16 -11.65 -1.70
C VAL A 189 -8.58 -11.75 -2.25
N SER A 190 -9.08 -12.98 -2.40
CA SER A 190 -10.39 -13.27 -3.01
C SER A 190 -11.60 -12.88 -2.16
N THR A 191 -11.39 -12.69 -0.84
CA THR A 191 -12.37 -12.18 0.12
C THR A 191 -11.77 -11.02 0.91
N PRO A 192 -11.76 -9.80 0.35
CA PRO A 192 -11.32 -8.60 1.07
C PRO A 192 -12.18 -8.39 2.32
N ASN A 193 -11.59 -7.88 3.41
CA ASN A 193 -12.34 -7.53 4.60
C ASN A 193 -13.34 -6.40 4.26
N ALA A 194 -14.62 -6.59 4.58
CA ALA A 194 -15.69 -5.63 4.29
C ALA A 194 -15.45 -4.23 4.88
N ASN A 195 -14.60 -4.13 5.91
CA ASN A 195 -14.24 -2.88 6.58
C ASN A 195 -12.93 -2.24 6.06
N SER A 196 -12.32 -2.77 4.98
CA SER A 196 -10.98 -2.39 4.54
C SER A 196 -10.96 -1.91 3.08
N ILE A 197 -11.58 -0.77 2.80
CA ILE A 197 -11.51 -0.12 1.48
C ILE A 197 -10.06 0.30 1.20
N LEU A 198 -9.43 -0.30 0.19
CA LEU A 198 -8.14 0.16 -0.33
C LEU A 198 -8.30 1.53 -1.00
N HIS A 199 -7.85 2.57 -0.30
CA HIS A 199 -7.91 3.95 -0.78
C HIS A 199 -6.54 4.42 -1.26
N VAL A 200 -6.27 4.26 -2.56
CA VAL A 200 -5.07 4.79 -3.22
C VAL A 200 -5.49 5.95 -4.12
N GLN A 201 -5.32 7.19 -3.63
CA GLN A 201 -5.43 8.40 -4.46
C GLN A 201 -4.03 8.81 -4.92
N GLN A 202 -3.89 9.18 -6.19
CA GLN A 202 -2.61 9.53 -6.79
C GLN A 202 -2.48 11.05 -6.97
N ALA A 203 -1.32 11.58 -6.55
CA ALA A 203 -0.71 12.76 -7.16
C ALA A 203 0.59 12.33 -7.87
N SER A 204 1.05 13.05 -8.89
CA SER A 204 2.08 12.56 -9.81
C SER A 204 3.53 12.61 -9.27
N SER A 205 4.06 11.41 -8.95
CA SER A 205 5.43 10.88 -9.13
C SER A 205 6.68 11.56 -8.54
N GLY A 206 7.52 10.74 -7.88
CA GLY A 206 8.94 10.98 -7.61
C GLY A 206 9.78 9.79 -7.04
N ALA A 207 9.18 8.60 -6.80
CA ALA A 207 9.74 7.39 -6.15
C ALA A 207 11.25 7.08 -6.33
N THR A 208 11.96 6.44 -5.38
CA THR A 208 11.53 5.41 -4.41
C THR A 208 12.22 5.50 -3.02
N ALA A 209 11.56 4.94 -1.98
CA ALA A 209 12.15 4.59 -0.67
C ALA A 209 11.27 3.58 0.13
N ASP A 210 10.88 2.42 -0.39
CA ASP A 210 11.81 1.30 -0.59
C ASP A 210 12.75 1.15 0.67
N THR A 211 12.57 0.14 1.55
CA THR A 211 13.34 -0.03 2.83
C THR A 211 13.75 -1.45 3.36
N SER A 212 13.08 -2.57 3.04
CA SER A 212 13.68 -3.94 3.02
C SER A 212 14.21 -4.52 1.68
N TYR A 213 13.96 -4.01 0.47
CA TYR A 213 13.42 -2.71 0.10
C TYR A 213 11.89 -2.73 -0.24
N ASP A 214 11.31 -3.88 -0.57
CA ASP A 214 10.02 -4.18 -1.27
C ASP A 214 8.63 -3.64 -0.82
N ASP A 215 8.56 -2.38 -0.36
CA ASP A 215 7.44 -1.40 -0.47
C ASP A 215 6.16 -1.48 0.40
N PHE A 216 5.91 -0.36 1.08
CA PHE A 216 4.70 0.44 0.84
C PHE A 216 5.05 1.93 0.75
N ILE A 217 5.08 2.46 -0.48
CA ILE A 217 5.42 3.86 -0.81
C ILE A 217 4.16 4.76 -0.80
N TYR A 218 4.32 6.02 -0.39
CA TYR A 218 3.26 7.03 -0.45
C TYR A 218 3.83 8.40 -0.84
N GLU A 219 3.41 8.96 -1.98
CA GLU A 219 4.06 10.14 -2.57
C GLU A 219 3.12 11.11 -3.33
N GLY A 220 3.56 12.36 -3.44
CA GLY A 220 2.88 13.45 -4.15
C GLY A 220 3.76 14.70 -4.25
N SER A 221 3.48 15.57 -5.21
CA SER A 221 4.32 16.72 -5.56
C SER A 221 4.13 17.93 -4.62
N GLY A 222 4.44 17.78 -3.33
CA GLY A 222 4.26 18.82 -2.32
C GLY A 222 4.44 18.30 -0.90
N THR A 223 3.62 18.76 0.05
CA THR A 223 3.57 18.19 1.40
C THR A 223 2.96 16.79 1.35
N ILE A 224 3.77 15.77 1.66
CA ILE A 224 3.32 14.39 1.84
C ILE A 224 2.97 14.18 3.32
N GLY A 225 1.85 13.53 3.61
CA GLY A 225 1.42 13.25 4.97
C GLY A 225 0.57 11.97 5.04
N MET A 226 0.61 11.31 6.21
CA MET A 226 -0.17 10.12 6.52
C MET A 226 -1.00 10.41 7.78
N SER A 227 -2.33 10.26 7.68
CA SER A 227 -3.23 10.37 8.83
C SER A 227 -3.63 8.98 9.30
N ILE A 228 -3.25 8.63 10.53
CA ILE A 228 -3.73 7.43 11.23
C ILE A 228 -4.70 7.92 12.30
N LEU A 229 -5.99 7.63 12.12
CA LEU A 229 -7.08 8.13 12.96
C LEU A 229 -7.84 6.96 13.60
N SER A 230 -8.30 7.15 14.83
CA SER A 230 -9.30 6.30 15.49
C SER A 230 -10.62 7.04 15.62
N ASN A 231 -11.66 6.35 16.09
CA ASN A 231 -12.85 6.97 16.64
C ASN A 231 -12.55 7.67 17.99
N ASP A 232 -13.50 8.49 18.46
CA ASP A 232 -13.53 9.05 19.81
C ASP A 232 -13.33 7.94 20.86
N ALA A 233 -12.52 8.23 21.88
CA ALA A 233 -12.05 7.29 22.90
C ALA A 233 -11.26 6.06 22.37
N GLY A 234 -10.94 6.02 21.08
CA GLY A 234 -10.10 5.00 20.47
C GLY A 234 -8.59 5.25 20.62
N THR A 235 -7.81 4.28 20.15
CA THR A 235 -6.35 4.38 20.04
C THR A 235 -5.93 4.34 18.57
N ALA A 236 -5.24 5.37 18.09
CA ALA A 236 -4.56 5.34 16.80
C ALA A 236 -3.16 4.73 16.97
N SER A 237 -2.71 3.87 16.05
CA SER A 237 -1.38 3.23 16.17
C SER A 237 -0.72 2.86 14.85
N LEU A 238 0.56 3.18 14.72
CA LEU A 238 1.49 2.50 13.81
C LEU A 238 2.11 1.32 14.56
N VAL A 239 1.97 0.12 14.00
CA VAL A 239 2.49 -1.13 14.58
C VAL A 239 3.36 -1.82 13.54
N LEU A 240 4.61 -2.12 13.91
CA LEU A 240 5.54 -2.89 13.08
C LEU A 240 5.89 -4.18 13.82
N GLY A 241 5.91 -5.31 13.10
CA GLY A 241 6.05 -6.61 13.75
C GLY A 241 6.43 -7.74 12.80
N THR A 242 6.56 -8.93 13.35
CA THR A 242 6.85 -10.18 12.66
C THR A 242 5.81 -11.24 13.02
N VAL A 243 5.77 -12.38 12.31
CA VAL A 243 4.85 -13.48 12.59
C VAL A 243 4.92 -13.96 14.05
N THR A 244 6.11 -13.94 14.66
CA THR A 244 6.35 -14.35 16.06
C THR A 244 6.27 -13.20 17.07
N SER A 245 6.18 -11.95 16.61
CA SER A 245 6.05 -10.76 17.46
C SER A 245 5.31 -9.67 16.68
N PRO A 246 3.96 -9.76 16.56
CA PRO A 246 3.17 -8.91 15.66
C PRO A 246 3.08 -7.44 16.12
N THR A 247 3.63 -7.11 17.28
CA THR A 247 3.62 -5.76 17.88
C THR A 247 5.02 -5.26 18.27
N GLY A 248 6.08 -5.75 17.61
CA GLY A 248 7.48 -5.51 17.98
C GLY A 248 7.85 -4.05 18.25
N PHE A 249 7.42 -3.13 17.37
CA PHE A 249 7.47 -1.67 17.57
C PHE A 249 6.06 -1.09 17.49
N ARG A 250 5.79 -0.05 18.31
CA ARG A 250 4.50 0.62 18.38
C ARG A 250 4.68 2.12 18.63
N ALA A 251 4.05 2.92 17.79
CA ALA A 251 3.80 4.34 18.04
C ALA A 251 2.28 4.54 18.15
N THR A 252 1.82 5.10 19.25
CA THR A 252 0.38 5.22 19.58
C THR A 252 0.00 6.58 20.09
N TYR A 253 -1.26 6.93 19.86
CA TYR A 253 -1.96 7.97 20.59
C TYR A 253 -3.32 7.41 21.06
N ASP A 254 -3.60 7.57 22.35
CA ASP A 254 -4.84 7.14 22.99
C ASP A 254 -5.64 8.36 23.45
N GLU A 255 -6.81 8.58 22.83
CA GLU A 255 -7.62 9.79 23.08
C GLU A 255 -8.27 9.79 24.47
N THR A 256 -8.53 8.61 25.04
CA THR A 256 -9.13 8.48 26.39
C THR A 256 -8.18 8.97 27.48
N THR A 257 -6.88 8.72 27.31
CA THR A 257 -5.84 9.07 28.28
C THR A 257 -5.03 10.30 27.87
N GLY A 258 -5.15 10.78 26.63
CA GLY A 258 -4.35 11.85 26.06
C GLY A 258 -2.87 11.46 25.86
N LEU A 259 -2.53 10.18 25.92
CA LEU A 259 -1.15 9.71 26.04
C LEU A 259 -0.57 9.27 24.69
N GLY A 260 0.41 10.03 24.21
CA GLY A 260 1.30 9.63 23.13
C GLY A 260 2.43 8.72 23.62
N GLN A 261 2.69 7.61 22.94
CA GLN A 261 3.78 6.68 23.28
C GLN A 261 4.51 6.24 22.00
N VAL A 262 5.83 6.04 22.10
CA VAL A 262 6.65 5.42 21.05
C VAL A 262 7.63 4.47 21.74
N GLY A 263 7.70 3.22 21.29
CA GLY A 263 8.61 2.23 21.87
C GLY A 263 8.46 0.83 21.27
N THR A 264 9.12 -0.13 21.91
CA THR A 264 9.15 -1.54 21.50
C THR A 264 8.40 -2.42 22.51
N ASN A 265 7.54 -3.33 22.02
CA ASN A 265 6.82 -4.29 22.88
C ASN A 265 7.54 -5.65 23.02
N LYS A 266 8.75 -5.75 22.45
CA LYS A 266 9.62 -6.92 22.59
C LYS A 266 10.54 -6.72 23.80
N ALA A 267 10.52 -7.65 24.75
CA ALA A 267 11.43 -7.63 25.89
C ALA A 267 12.90 -7.61 25.45
N ASN A 268 13.73 -6.82 26.16
CA ASN A 268 15.13 -6.57 25.83
C ASN A 268 15.37 -6.00 24.41
N ALA A 269 14.43 -5.21 23.87
CA ALA A 269 14.64 -4.48 22.62
C ALA A 269 15.08 -3.03 22.90
N ASP A 270 16.10 -2.58 22.17
CA ASP A 270 16.60 -1.21 22.25
C ASP A 270 15.67 -0.23 21.53
N MET A 271 15.62 1.00 22.04
CA MET A 271 15.11 2.16 21.29
C MET A 271 16.25 3.16 21.06
N LYS A 272 16.48 3.53 19.79
CA LYS A 272 17.59 4.41 19.38
C LYS A 272 17.07 5.56 18.51
N LEU A 273 17.44 6.79 18.88
CA LEU A 273 17.28 7.98 18.07
C LEU A 273 18.64 8.31 17.44
N ASN A 274 18.76 8.07 16.14
CA ASN A 274 20.00 8.31 15.40
C ASN A 274 20.05 9.74 14.84
N TYR A 275 21.25 10.30 14.71
CA TYR A 275 21.52 11.52 13.94
C TYR A 275 22.63 11.28 12.91
N GLY A 276 22.84 12.25 12.01
CA GLY A 276 23.93 12.35 11.02
C GLY A 276 24.65 11.05 10.64
N ALA A 277 24.26 10.43 9.53
CA ALA A 277 24.86 9.20 8.99
C ALA A 277 24.78 7.95 9.91
N GLY A 278 23.82 7.90 10.84
CA GLY A 278 23.53 6.72 11.65
C GLY A 278 24.25 6.66 13.00
N LEU A 279 24.72 7.80 13.51
CA LEU A 279 25.33 7.92 14.83
C LEU A 279 24.27 7.92 15.95
N ASN A 280 24.59 7.34 17.11
CA ASN A 280 23.69 7.22 18.26
C ASN A 280 23.49 8.57 18.96
N GLY A 281 22.29 9.15 18.87
CA GLY A 281 21.90 10.37 19.58
C GLY A 281 21.44 10.09 20.99
N ILE A 282 20.32 9.36 21.12
CA ILE A 282 19.79 8.84 22.37
C ILE A 282 19.60 7.34 22.21
N HIS A 283 20.14 6.54 23.14
CA HIS A 283 19.96 5.09 23.18
C HIS A 283 19.36 4.71 24.54
N LEU A 284 18.18 4.07 24.50
CA LEU A 284 17.55 3.38 25.62
C LEU A 284 17.79 1.87 25.43
N ASP A 285 18.61 1.29 26.30
CA ASP A 285 18.91 -0.15 26.32
C ASP A 285 17.74 -0.94 26.92
N GLY A 286 17.36 -2.05 26.28
CA GLY A 286 16.28 -2.92 26.76
C GLY A 286 16.58 -3.71 28.04
N THR A 287 17.78 -3.58 28.62
CA THR A 287 18.26 -4.23 29.85
C THR A 287 18.28 -3.30 31.09
N ASP A 288 17.35 -2.34 31.10
CA ASP A 288 16.93 -1.51 32.25
C ASP A 288 17.92 -0.45 32.81
N ASN A 289 19.11 -0.25 32.25
CA ASN A 289 20.15 0.55 32.95
C ASN A 289 20.87 1.67 32.19
N PHE A 290 20.72 1.83 30.87
CA PHE A 290 21.53 2.80 30.11
C PHE A 290 20.69 3.74 29.24
N CYS A 291 20.70 5.02 29.61
CA CYS A 291 20.43 6.14 28.71
C CYS A 291 21.76 6.80 28.33
N GLY A 292 22.21 6.54 27.10
CA GLY A 292 23.41 7.15 26.53
C GLY A 292 23.05 8.32 25.62
N ILE A 293 23.72 9.47 25.80
CA ILE A 293 23.59 10.64 24.92
C ILE A 293 24.94 10.90 24.23
N PHE A 294 24.93 10.98 22.89
CA PHE A 294 26.07 11.33 22.03
C PHE A 294 27.32 10.42 22.08
N ASN A 295 27.23 9.17 22.55
CA ASN A 295 28.34 8.21 22.49
C ASN A 295 27.92 6.87 21.87
N ALA A 296 28.75 6.33 20.97
CA ALA A 296 28.54 5.03 20.35
C ALA A 296 28.60 3.87 21.37
N THR A 297 29.41 4.03 22.41
CA THR A 297 29.51 3.14 23.57
C THR A 297 29.35 3.97 24.84
N PRO A 298 28.13 4.07 25.41
CA PRO A 298 27.91 4.85 26.63
C PRO A 298 28.69 4.28 27.81
N GLU A 299 29.69 5.02 28.30
CA GLU A 299 30.51 4.63 29.46
C GLU A 299 29.90 5.07 30.81
N GLY A 300 28.79 5.81 30.77
CA GLY A 300 28.08 6.31 31.95
C GLY A 300 26.58 6.49 31.69
N VAL A 301 25.79 6.39 32.75
CA VAL A 301 24.32 6.54 32.71
C VAL A 301 23.97 8.02 32.85
N PHE A 302 23.25 8.59 31.86
CA PHE A 302 22.60 9.88 32.08
C PHE A 302 21.28 9.67 32.84
N HIS A 303 21.37 9.62 34.17
CA HIS A 303 20.20 9.56 35.04
C HIS A 303 19.86 10.94 35.59
N VAL A 304 18.76 11.52 35.10
CA VAL A 304 18.11 12.70 35.72
C VAL A 304 16.88 12.19 36.45
N GLY A 305 17.06 11.80 37.71
CA GLY A 305 15.95 11.44 38.57
C GLY A 305 15.22 12.70 39.04
N ASP A 306 13.92 12.80 38.74
CA ASP A 306 13.05 13.68 39.51
C ASP A 306 12.62 12.97 40.80
N SER A 307 13.26 13.36 41.90
CA SER A 307 12.68 13.21 43.22
C SER A 307 12.76 14.55 43.95
N VAL A 308 11.65 15.29 43.86
CA VAL A 308 11.13 16.24 44.87
C VAL A 308 12.14 16.56 46.00
N ALA A 309 12.87 17.66 45.81
CA ALA A 309 13.80 18.35 46.73
C ALA A 309 15.32 18.20 46.55
N THR A 310 15.87 17.14 45.94
CA THR A 310 17.33 17.04 45.70
C THR A 310 17.67 16.29 44.40
N GLN A 311 18.15 17.01 43.39
CA GLN A 311 18.69 16.42 42.16
C GLN A 311 20.16 16.04 42.33
N TYR A 312 20.50 14.79 42.03
CA TYR A 312 21.86 14.26 42.04
C TYR A 312 22.25 13.86 40.61
N ALA A 313 23.11 14.65 39.98
CA ALA A 313 23.72 14.28 38.70
C ALA A 313 24.98 13.45 38.98
N THR A 314 24.84 12.12 39.08
CA THR A 314 25.99 11.22 39.12
C THR A 314 26.57 11.06 37.71
N MET A 315 27.76 11.60 37.46
CA MET A 315 28.49 11.37 36.21
C MET A 315 29.64 10.39 36.48
N VAL A 316 29.35 9.10 36.33
CA VAL A 316 30.38 8.06 36.43
C VAL A 316 31.17 8.01 35.12
N SER A 317 32.50 8.18 35.22
CA SER A 317 33.42 8.17 34.08
C SER A 317 34.69 7.42 34.47
N GLY A 318 35.04 6.36 33.72
CA GLY A 318 36.33 5.68 33.86
C GLY A 318 36.62 4.99 35.19
N GLY A 319 35.61 4.65 35.99
CA GLY A 319 35.77 3.90 37.25
C GLY A 319 36.09 4.73 38.50
N ASN A 320 36.15 6.07 38.38
CA ASN A 320 36.08 6.96 39.53
C ASN A 320 34.64 7.51 39.64
N TYR A 321 34.10 7.57 40.86
CA TYR A 321 32.81 8.21 41.11
C TYR A 321 33.00 9.72 41.26
N ASP A 322 32.55 10.48 40.26
CA ASP A 322 32.44 11.94 40.34
C ASP A 322 30.97 12.31 40.52
N LEU A 323 30.56 12.49 41.78
CA LEU A 323 29.21 12.93 42.13
C LEU A 323 29.19 14.45 42.19
N VAL A 324 28.60 15.09 41.17
CA VAL A 324 28.35 16.53 41.17
C VAL A 324 26.91 16.76 41.67
N VAL A 325 26.78 17.05 42.96
CA VAL A 325 25.48 17.45 43.54
C VAL A 325 25.28 18.93 43.25
N VAL A 326 24.21 19.29 42.54
CA VAL A 326 23.78 20.69 42.44
C VAL A 326 22.56 20.88 43.33
N ASN A 327 22.68 21.67 44.39
CA ASN A 327 21.54 21.92 45.27
C ASN A 327 20.52 22.87 44.60
N SER A 328 19.33 22.99 45.19
CA SER A 328 18.26 23.88 44.72
C SER A 328 18.60 25.38 44.73
N SER A 329 19.76 25.77 45.28
CA SER A 329 20.30 27.13 45.27
C SER A 329 21.38 27.34 44.20
N GLY A 330 21.68 26.34 43.37
CA GLY A 330 22.72 26.39 42.33
C GLY A 330 24.15 26.18 42.84
N ASN A 331 24.34 25.80 44.11
CA ASN A 331 25.67 25.44 44.61
C ASN A 331 26.05 24.04 44.11
N MET A 332 27.24 23.92 43.53
CA MET A 332 27.81 22.63 43.13
C MET A 332 28.69 22.07 44.26
N TYR A 333 28.47 20.82 44.62
CA TYR A 333 29.30 20.04 45.53
C TYR A 333 29.87 18.87 44.72
N GLN A 334 31.18 18.88 44.49
CA GLN A 334 31.86 17.79 43.80
C GLN A 334 32.42 16.83 44.85
N TYR A 335 31.97 15.57 44.81
CA TYR A 335 32.49 14.50 45.65
C TYR A 335 33.51 13.70 44.85
N LEU A 336 34.80 13.95 45.10
CA LEU A 336 35.88 13.20 44.46
C LEU A 336 36.28 12.02 45.35
N GLU A 337 35.83 10.82 45.00
CA GLU A 337 36.43 9.59 45.53
C GLU A 337 37.71 9.24 44.75
N GLY A 338 38.83 9.77 45.23
CA GLY A 338 40.15 9.27 44.82
C GLY A 338 40.51 8.02 45.63
N SER A 339 41.26 7.10 45.02
CA SER A 339 41.77 5.86 45.67
C SER A 339 42.73 6.07 46.87
N GLY A 340 42.95 7.31 47.29
CA GLY A 340 43.74 7.71 48.47
C GLY A 340 42.95 8.40 49.59
N GLY A 341 41.64 8.61 49.44
CA GLY A 341 40.78 9.25 50.45
C GLY A 341 39.64 10.07 49.85
N ALA A 342 38.52 10.17 50.56
CA ALA A 342 37.40 11.02 50.17
C ALA A 342 37.68 12.47 50.56
N TYR A 343 37.50 13.39 49.62
CA TYR A 343 37.63 14.82 49.83
C TYR A 343 36.31 15.53 49.49
N ILE A 344 35.86 16.40 50.39
CA ILE A 344 34.77 17.33 50.10
C ILE A 344 35.40 18.70 49.85
N ASP A 345 35.32 19.17 48.61
CA ASP A 345 35.77 20.51 48.22
C ASP A 345 34.54 21.44 48.13
N LEU A 346 34.41 22.35 49.09
CA LEU A 346 33.26 23.25 49.20
C LEU A 346 33.51 24.55 48.42
N PHE A 347 33.13 24.58 47.15
CA PHE A 347 33.17 25.79 46.31
C PHE A 347 31.91 26.65 46.52
N SER A 348 32.09 27.88 47.01
CA SER A 348 31.00 28.88 47.03
C SER A 348 31.11 29.79 45.79
N ASN A 349 30.19 29.63 44.84
CA ASN A 349 30.14 30.47 43.65
C ASN A 349 29.41 31.80 43.95
N SER A 350 30.08 32.69 44.67
CA SER A 350 29.57 34.02 45.03
C SER A 350 29.89 35.12 44.01
N GLY A 351 30.38 34.76 42.82
CA GLY A 351 30.75 35.72 41.76
C GLY A 351 31.92 36.65 42.10
N SER A 352 32.62 36.42 43.21
CA SER A 352 33.76 37.24 43.65
C SER A 352 35.08 36.49 43.47
N VAL A 353 36.11 37.20 42.97
CA VAL A 353 37.39 36.64 42.47
C VAL A 353 38.37 36.29 43.61
N ASN A 354 37.87 35.75 44.72
CA ASN A 354 38.67 35.29 45.86
C ASN A 354 38.03 34.02 46.44
N GLN A 355 38.11 32.92 45.71
CA GLN A 355 37.52 31.65 46.15
C GLN A 355 38.39 30.98 47.21
N ARG A 356 38.03 31.15 48.49
CA ARG A 356 38.60 30.35 49.58
C ARG A 356 37.93 28.98 49.62
N GLY A 357 38.50 28.01 48.90
CA GLY A 357 38.11 26.61 49.01
C GLY A 357 38.41 26.07 50.42
N PHE A 358 37.40 25.46 51.05
CA PHE A 358 37.56 24.76 52.32
C PHE A 358 37.57 23.26 52.06
N ARG A 359 38.76 22.64 52.13
CA ARG A 359 38.93 21.19 51.99
C ARG A 359 38.91 20.52 53.34
N LEU A 360 37.94 19.62 53.54
CA LEU A 360 38.01 18.58 54.56
C LEU A 360 38.47 17.29 53.87
N GLY A 361 39.50 16.66 54.42
CA GLY A 361 39.92 15.32 54.03
C GLY A 361 40.25 14.47 55.25
N THR A 362 40.02 13.17 55.14
CA THR A 362 40.60 12.19 56.06
C THR A 362 41.82 11.56 55.39
N THR A 363 42.94 11.44 56.13
CA THR A 363 44.06 10.62 55.65
C THR A 363 43.81 9.15 55.95
N LEU A 364 44.44 8.27 55.16
CA LEU A 364 44.48 6.80 55.37
C LEU A 364 44.93 6.37 56.78
N SER A 365 45.49 7.28 57.57
CA SER A 365 45.92 7.10 58.97
C SER A 365 44.93 7.61 60.02
N GLY A 366 43.70 7.98 59.65
CA GLY A 366 42.66 8.45 60.58
C GLY A 366 42.78 9.91 61.05
N GLY A 367 43.68 10.69 60.44
CA GLY A 367 43.83 12.11 60.71
C GLY A 367 42.79 12.96 59.95
N PHE A 368 42.04 13.78 60.67
CA PHE A 368 41.18 14.82 60.10
C PHE A 368 42.03 16.02 59.70
N GLN A 369 41.99 16.42 58.43
CA GLN A 369 42.74 17.56 57.90
C GLN A 369 41.82 18.65 57.38
N ILE A 370 42.03 19.88 57.87
CA ILE A 370 41.51 21.11 57.29
C ILE A 370 42.63 21.76 56.49
N ASN A 371 42.44 21.93 55.18
CA ASN A 371 43.34 22.74 54.35
C ASN A 371 42.60 24.00 53.88
N ALA A 372 43.09 25.16 54.33
CA ALA A 372 42.71 26.45 53.77
C ALA A 372 43.66 26.79 52.62
N VAL A 373 43.17 26.70 51.38
CA VAL A 373 43.94 27.11 50.19
C VAL A 373 43.79 28.62 50.01
N ASN A 374 44.91 29.32 49.80
CA ASN A 374 44.93 30.75 49.51
C ASN A 374 45.43 30.97 48.08
N ASP A 375 44.81 31.90 47.35
CA ASP A 375 44.88 32.03 45.88
C ASP A 375 46.24 32.50 45.32
N ALA A 376 47.24 32.66 46.19
CA ALA A 376 48.54 33.23 45.86
C ALA A 376 49.59 32.19 45.37
N GLY A 377 49.20 30.95 45.12
CA GLY A 377 50.10 29.88 44.66
C GLY A 377 51.14 29.41 45.69
N VAL A 378 51.11 29.94 46.91
CA VAL A 378 51.97 29.53 48.03
C VAL A 378 51.16 28.64 48.98
N ASN A 379 51.40 27.33 48.94
CA ASN A 379 50.80 26.38 49.86
C ASN A 379 51.42 26.50 51.27
N THR A 380 51.02 27.51 52.04
CA THR A 380 51.20 27.49 53.50
C THR A 380 50.21 26.53 54.12
N TYR A 381 50.59 25.24 54.18
CA TYR A 381 49.82 24.21 54.87
C TYR A 381 49.78 24.48 56.38
N GLN A 382 48.70 25.05 56.87
CA GLN A 382 48.42 25.15 58.31
C GLN A 382 47.72 23.88 58.79
N TYR A 383 48.49 22.84 59.07
CA TYR A 383 47.96 21.60 59.67
C TYR A 383 47.56 21.86 61.13
N MET A 384 46.26 21.94 61.41
CA MET A 384 45.75 21.71 62.76
C MET A 384 45.67 20.20 63.00
N LEU A 385 46.53 19.69 63.88
CA LEU A 385 46.57 18.28 64.24
C LEU A 385 45.77 18.09 65.54
N PHE A 386 44.63 17.42 65.44
CA PHE A 386 43.94 16.86 66.60
C PHE A 386 44.64 15.57 67.01
N ASP A 387 45.09 15.50 68.27
CA ASP A 387 45.56 14.24 68.87
C ASP A 387 44.38 13.60 69.63
N PRO A 388 43.74 12.55 69.07
CA PRO A 388 42.57 11.91 69.68
C PRO A 388 42.90 11.21 71.00
N THR A 389 44.18 10.91 71.26
CA THR A 389 44.64 10.26 72.50
C THR A 389 44.58 11.21 73.70
N ASN A 390 44.75 12.51 73.43
CA ASN A 390 45.03 13.53 74.46
C ASN A 390 44.01 14.68 74.47
N GLY A 391 43.07 14.73 73.52
CA GLY A 391 42.06 15.78 73.42
C GLY A 391 42.62 17.18 73.07
N LYS A 392 43.89 17.26 72.67
CA LYS A 392 44.59 18.52 72.39
C LYS A 392 44.56 18.86 70.89
N ILE A 393 44.46 20.15 70.61
CA ILE A 393 44.64 20.73 69.28
C ILE A 393 46.06 21.31 69.22
N LYS A 394 46.93 20.74 68.37
CA LYS A 394 48.22 21.37 68.06
C LYS A 394 48.06 22.33 66.90
N LEU A 395 48.35 23.61 67.13
CA LEU A 395 48.50 24.59 66.06
C LEU A 395 49.86 24.44 65.37
N PRO A 396 49.96 24.76 64.07
CA PRO A 396 51.22 24.76 63.36
C PRO A 396 52.14 25.86 63.90
N GLN A 397 53.38 25.46 64.23
CA GLN A 397 54.40 26.33 64.78
C GLN A 397 54.85 27.37 63.73
N PHE A 398 54.53 28.65 63.95
CA PHE A 398 55.13 29.73 63.16
C PHE A 398 56.64 29.73 63.40
N ALA A 399 57.42 29.74 62.32
CA ALA A 399 58.86 29.52 62.35
C ALA A 399 59.58 30.51 63.30
N GLY A 400 59.95 30.03 64.49
CA GLY A 400 60.71 30.80 65.50
C GLY A 400 60.20 30.75 66.94
N GLY A 401 58.95 30.32 67.20
CA GLY A 401 58.38 30.18 68.55
C GLY A 401 58.38 28.73 69.05
N GLY A 402 58.48 28.50 70.37
CA GLY A 402 58.32 27.16 70.98
C GLY A 402 56.91 26.59 70.82
N GLU A 403 56.69 25.31 71.14
CA GLU A 403 55.33 24.73 71.17
C GLU A 403 54.43 25.55 72.10
N GLN A 404 53.37 26.16 71.56
CA GLN A 404 52.33 26.80 72.36
C GLN A 404 51.13 25.85 72.51
N ASP A 405 50.70 25.69 73.75
CA ASP A 405 49.75 24.68 74.18
C ASP A 405 48.42 25.39 74.43
N ILE A 406 47.51 25.39 73.43
CA ILE A 406 46.20 26.02 73.61
C ILE A 406 45.38 25.21 74.60
N LYS A 407 44.97 25.88 75.69
CA LYS A 407 44.07 25.34 76.70
C LYS A 407 42.83 26.21 76.75
N VAL A 408 41.68 25.58 76.69
CA VAL A 408 40.43 26.22 77.10
C VAL A 408 40.43 26.23 78.62
N ASP A 409 40.22 27.38 79.24
CA ASP A 409 40.05 27.45 80.69
C ASP A 409 38.66 26.96 81.12
N ASN A 410 38.43 26.90 82.43
CA ASN A 410 37.15 26.43 82.97
C ASN A 410 35.95 27.34 82.62
N ASP A 411 36.20 28.56 82.14
CA ASP A 411 35.19 29.55 81.76
C ASP A 411 34.93 29.57 80.25
N GLY A 412 35.60 28.70 79.48
CA GLY A 412 35.42 28.56 78.04
C GLY A 412 36.29 29.50 77.18
N TYR A 413 37.22 30.26 77.79
CA TYR A 413 38.09 31.16 77.05
C TYR A 413 39.33 30.44 76.52
N LEU A 414 39.73 30.82 75.31
CA LEU A 414 40.87 30.25 74.60
C LEU A 414 42.17 30.88 75.11
N ILE A 415 42.89 30.21 76.01
CA ILE A 415 44.20 30.66 76.48
C ILE A 415 45.30 30.02 75.64
N VAL A 416 46.10 30.86 74.98
CA VAL A 416 47.34 30.46 74.31
C VAL A 416 48.47 30.54 75.33
N ALA A 417 49.05 29.40 75.71
CA ALA A 417 50.18 29.30 76.64
C ALA A 417 51.48 29.02 75.89
#